data_AF-A0A1F5Z4X1-F1
#
_entry.id   AF-A0A1F5Z4X1-F1
#
_cell.length_a   1.000
_cell.length_b   1.000
_cell.length_c   1.000
_cell.angle_alpha   90.00
_cell.angle_beta   90.00
_cell.angle_gamma   90.00
#
_symmetry.space_group_name_H-M   'P 1'
#
loop_
_entity.id
_entity.type
_entity.pdbx_description
1 polymer ?
#
loop_
_entity_poly.entity_id
_entity_poly.type
_entity_poly.pdbx_seq_one_letter_code
_entity_poly.pdbx_strand_id
1 'polypeptide(L)'
;MVTKVKKIEDMIPENKRLNAKLIIEKFENLLETYINKFDREFPVKYENAREIFLLFAYIAKNTYKAVRCLCIDVHPPHWLKPEYAVSTAPMLRMLLEELATVVYFSDDVNVKCERYLKAGWREKKENYDKYFTEFGGMAEWNDWLDVMKKYLDDTKKSHKISMEEEKDLTKIPTWRTIGKMSNDIALSSDLREYLKYLVAWFYKQYSQSAHLTEPGIVHLGAMFLYADPEDRQEVAKKLRSDSIMDCILICLSILSEFEIIFQYEQKERLKYLWSILVKYYPKANELYQIRYSAIL
;
A
#
# COMPACT_ATOMS: atom_id res chain seq x y z
N MET A 1 11.59 9.38 -32.41
CA MET A 1 10.48 10.18 -32.96
C MET A 1 9.23 9.71 -32.24
N VAL A 2 8.68 10.48 -31.30
CA VAL A 2 7.49 10.06 -30.56
C VAL A 2 6.27 10.52 -31.35
N THR A 3 5.34 9.61 -31.61
CA THR A 3 4.11 9.87 -32.36
C THR A 3 3.20 10.81 -31.57
N LYS A 4 2.49 11.71 -32.27
CA LYS A 4 1.53 12.64 -31.68
C LYS A 4 0.53 11.89 -30.78
N VAL A 5 0.28 12.41 -29.58
CA VAL A 5 -0.62 11.79 -28.60
C VAL A 5 -2.05 12.23 -28.90
N LYS A 6 -2.99 11.28 -28.87
CA LYS A 6 -4.42 11.62 -28.93
C LYS A 6 -4.84 12.26 -27.61
N LYS A 7 -5.68 13.29 -27.66
CA LYS A 7 -6.24 13.89 -26.44
C LYS A 7 -7.03 12.83 -25.68
N ILE A 8 -6.90 12.81 -24.35
CA ILE A 8 -7.62 11.84 -23.49
C ILE A 8 -9.14 11.95 -23.70
N GLU A 9 -9.62 13.17 -23.94
CA GLU A 9 -11.03 13.42 -24.14
C GLU A 9 -11.59 12.71 -25.38
N ASP A 10 -10.76 12.54 -26.40
CA ASP A 10 -11.11 11.81 -27.63
C ASP A 10 -11.01 10.29 -27.44
N MET A 11 -10.25 9.84 -26.44
CA MET A 11 -10.03 8.43 -26.14
C MET A 11 -11.09 7.84 -25.19
N ILE A 12 -11.64 8.65 -24.28
CA ILE A 12 -12.59 8.20 -23.25
C ILE A 12 -13.92 8.95 -23.41
N PRO A 13 -14.99 8.26 -23.86
CA PRO A 13 -16.33 8.82 -23.96
C PRO A 13 -16.78 9.46 -22.63
N GLU A 14 -17.52 10.57 -22.69
CA GLU A 14 -17.95 11.31 -21.49
C GLU A 14 -18.72 10.42 -20.49
N ASN A 15 -19.59 9.53 -20.98
CA ASN A 15 -20.33 8.58 -20.16
C ASN A 15 -19.46 7.48 -19.49
N LYS A 16 -18.18 7.39 -19.87
CA LYS A 16 -17.16 6.52 -19.29
C LYS A 16 -16.17 7.27 -18.39
N ARG A 17 -16.37 8.57 -18.17
CA ARG A 17 -15.58 9.36 -17.21
C ARG A 17 -16.24 9.30 -15.84
N LEU A 18 -15.49 8.89 -14.83
CA LEU A 18 -15.99 8.83 -13.45
C LEU A 18 -16.09 10.24 -12.87
N ASN A 19 -17.30 10.66 -12.47
CA ASN A 19 -17.45 11.87 -11.67
C ASN A 19 -16.95 11.61 -10.25
N ALA A 20 -15.86 12.28 -9.87
CA ALA A 20 -15.20 12.11 -8.58
C ALA A 20 -16.14 12.33 -7.37
N LYS A 21 -17.17 13.17 -7.51
CA LYS A 21 -18.17 13.41 -6.44
C LYS A 21 -18.95 12.14 -6.06
N LEU A 22 -19.05 11.16 -6.96
CA LEU A 22 -19.76 9.91 -6.69
C LEU A 22 -19.01 8.99 -5.71
N ILE A 23 -17.68 9.16 -5.61
CA ILE A 23 -16.82 8.23 -4.87
C ILE A 23 -16.05 8.89 -3.73
N ILE A 24 -15.49 10.09 -3.91
CA ILE A 24 -14.49 10.65 -2.98
C ILE A 24 -15.03 10.76 -1.56
N GLU A 25 -16.15 11.44 -1.36
CA GLU A 25 -16.69 11.66 -0.01
C GLU A 25 -17.05 10.34 0.67
N LYS A 26 -17.69 9.42 -0.06
CA LYS A 26 -18.10 8.11 0.47
C LYS A 26 -16.88 7.26 0.84
N PHE A 27 -15.83 7.33 0.02
CA PHE A 27 -14.57 6.62 0.21
C PHE A 27 -13.79 7.17 1.41
N GLU A 28 -13.67 8.50 1.53
CA GLU A 28 -13.03 9.15 2.68
C GLU A 28 -13.74 8.83 3.99
N ASN A 29 -15.08 8.92 3.99
CA ASN A 29 -15.86 8.54 5.15
C ASN A 29 -15.66 7.07 5.52
N LEU A 30 -15.43 6.18 4.54
CA LEU A 30 -15.18 4.77 4.81
C LEU A 30 -13.78 4.54 5.41
N LEU A 31 -12.75 5.19 4.87
CA LEU A 31 -11.39 5.18 5.46
C LEU A 31 -11.43 5.65 6.93
N GLU A 32 -12.15 6.74 7.21
CA GLU A 32 -12.34 7.26 8.57
C GLU A 32 -13.08 6.26 9.46
N THR A 33 -14.09 5.57 8.91
CA THR A 33 -14.85 4.57 9.66
C THR A 33 -13.94 3.45 10.15
N TYR A 34 -13.08 2.89 9.29
CA TYR A 34 -12.17 1.81 9.71
C TYR A 34 -11.17 2.25 10.79
N ILE A 35 -10.63 3.47 10.70
CA ILE A 35 -9.76 4.01 11.77
C ILE A 35 -10.51 4.06 13.09
N ASN A 36 -11.73 4.61 13.11
CA ASN A 36 -12.55 4.68 14.32
C ASN A 36 -12.91 3.29 14.85
N LYS A 37 -13.22 2.33 13.96
CA LYS A 37 -13.49 0.93 14.34
C LYS A 37 -12.27 0.27 14.97
N PHE A 38 -11.09 0.42 14.38
CA PHE A 38 -9.85 -0.11 14.96
C PHE A 38 -9.48 0.55 16.28
N ASP A 39 -9.78 1.83 16.43
CA ASP A 39 -9.50 2.56 17.67
C ASP A 39 -10.46 2.14 18.80
N ARG A 40 -11.75 1.97 18.51
CA ARG A 40 -12.79 1.84 19.56
C ARG A 40 -13.38 0.46 19.72
N GLU A 41 -13.35 -0.36 18.67
CA GLU A 41 -14.12 -1.60 18.56
C GLU A 41 -13.22 -2.79 18.14
N PHE A 42 -11.91 -2.71 18.43
CA PHE A 42 -10.98 -3.75 18.03
C PHE A 42 -11.31 -5.09 18.71
N PRO A 43 -11.40 -6.21 17.98
CA PRO A 43 -11.74 -7.49 18.58
C PRO A 43 -10.65 -8.01 19.54
N VAL A 44 -11.03 -8.31 20.78
CA VAL A 44 -10.13 -8.81 21.84
C VAL A 44 -9.34 -10.05 21.40
N LYS A 45 -9.92 -10.92 20.56
CA LYS A 45 -9.25 -12.12 20.04
C LYS A 45 -7.99 -11.84 19.20
N TYR A 46 -7.80 -10.59 18.77
CA TYR A 46 -6.69 -10.13 17.95
C TYR A 46 -5.89 -9.00 18.62
N GLU A 47 -6.02 -8.79 19.93
CA GLU A 47 -5.49 -7.60 20.62
C GLU A 47 -4.03 -7.28 20.29
N ASN A 48 -3.17 -8.30 20.12
CA ASN A 48 -1.76 -8.13 19.76
C ASN A 48 -1.51 -7.57 18.35
N ALA A 49 -2.55 -7.48 17.51
CA ALA A 49 -2.50 -6.94 16.16
C ALA A 49 -3.09 -5.52 16.05
N ARG A 50 -3.71 -5.01 17.13
CA ARG A 50 -4.46 -3.73 17.10
C ARG A 50 -3.66 -2.58 16.55
N GLU A 51 -2.46 -2.36 17.09
CA GLU A 51 -1.59 -1.26 16.69
C GLU A 51 -1.19 -1.35 15.21
N ILE A 52 -0.89 -2.56 14.71
CA ILE A 52 -0.47 -2.76 13.32
C ILE A 52 -1.61 -2.40 12.36
N PHE A 53 -2.81 -2.90 12.60
CA PHE A 53 -3.96 -2.62 11.74
C PHE A 53 -4.41 -1.16 11.82
N LEU A 54 -4.30 -0.53 12.99
CA LEU A 54 -4.53 0.89 13.13
C LEU A 54 -3.51 1.71 12.33
N LEU A 55 -2.22 1.35 12.40
CA LEU A 55 -1.17 1.98 11.60
C LEU A 55 -1.41 1.80 10.10
N PHE A 56 -1.77 0.60 9.63
CA PHE A 56 -2.14 0.36 8.24
C PHE A 56 -3.31 1.25 7.81
N ALA A 57 -4.40 1.32 8.60
CA ALA A 57 -5.52 2.20 8.29
C ALA A 57 -5.11 3.69 8.17
N TYR A 58 -4.22 4.16 9.05
CA TYR A 58 -3.68 5.52 8.96
C TYR A 58 -2.77 5.72 7.74
N ILE A 59 -1.91 4.75 7.42
CA ILE A 59 -1.03 4.78 6.24
C ILE A 59 -1.90 4.83 4.98
N ALA A 60 -2.85 3.91 4.81
CA ALA A 60 -3.77 3.88 3.69
C ALA A 60 -4.49 5.23 3.47
N LYS A 61 -5.04 5.81 4.54
CA LYS A 61 -5.71 7.12 4.48
C LYS A 61 -4.76 8.26 4.12
N ASN A 62 -3.60 8.33 4.77
CA ASN A 62 -2.63 9.40 4.53
C ASN A 62 -2.05 9.33 3.13
N THR A 63 -1.72 8.11 2.65
CA THR A 63 -1.24 7.90 1.30
C THR A 63 -2.31 8.23 0.27
N TYR A 64 -3.57 7.83 0.49
CA TYR A 64 -4.68 8.24 -0.36
C TYR A 64 -4.80 9.77 -0.47
N LYS A 65 -4.75 10.48 0.66
CA LYS A 65 -4.79 11.95 0.68
C LYS A 65 -3.60 12.57 -0.04
N ALA A 66 -2.40 12.02 0.13
CA ALA A 66 -1.19 12.49 -0.54
C ALA A 66 -1.27 12.30 -2.06
N VAL A 67 -1.67 11.10 -2.52
CA VAL A 67 -1.88 10.83 -3.95
C VAL A 67 -2.94 11.76 -4.51
N ARG A 68 -4.08 11.94 -3.81
CA ARG A 68 -5.11 12.88 -4.24
C ARG A 68 -4.57 14.29 -4.38
N CYS A 69 -3.80 14.78 -3.40
CA CYS A 69 -3.19 16.12 -3.44
C CYS A 69 -2.28 16.29 -4.67
N LEU A 70 -1.44 15.29 -4.96
CA LEU A 70 -0.57 15.29 -6.15
C LEU A 70 -1.35 15.16 -7.46
N CYS A 71 -2.57 14.62 -7.39
CA CYS A 71 -3.40 14.30 -8.55
C CYS A 71 -4.64 15.20 -8.72
N ILE A 72 -4.72 16.33 -8.01
CA ILE A 72 -5.84 17.28 -8.16
C ILE A 72 -5.89 17.78 -9.61
N ASP A 73 -7.10 17.79 -10.18
CA ASP A 73 -7.38 18.25 -11.54
C ASP A 73 -8.41 19.38 -11.60
N VAL A 74 -9.30 19.48 -10.63
CA VAL A 74 -10.27 20.57 -10.47
C VAL A 74 -9.65 21.68 -9.62
N HIS A 75 -9.46 22.85 -10.23
CA HIS A 75 -8.84 24.04 -9.60
C HIS A 75 -7.51 23.73 -8.88
N PRO A 76 -6.53 23.11 -9.56
CA PRO A 76 -5.25 22.82 -8.94
C PRO A 76 -4.53 24.13 -8.56
N PRO A 77 -3.77 24.17 -7.45
CA PRO A 77 -2.92 25.31 -7.14
C PRO A 77 -1.93 25.60 -8.27
N HIS A 78 -1.56 26.86 -8.48
CA HIS A 78 -0.67 27.28 -9.58
C HIS A 78 0.73 26.60 -9.54
N TRP A 79 1.17 26.13 -8.37
CA TRP A 79 2.43 25.41 -8.20
C TRP A 79 2.33 23.91 -8.51
N LEU A 80 1.11 23.35 -8.57
CA LEU A 80 0.90 21.93 -8.79
C LEU A 80 0.95 21.61 -10.28
N LYS A 81 2.02 20.93 -10.71
CA LYS A 81 2.20 20.51 -12.09
C LYS A 81 1.64 19.10 -12.29
N PRO A 82 0.93 18.81 -13.41
CA PRO A 82 0.44 17.46 -13.71
C PRO A 82 1.54 16.39 -13.66
N GLU A 83 2.77 16.76 -14.02
CA GLU A 83 3.93 15.89 -14.02
C GLU A 83 4.32 15.38 -12.62
N TYR A 84 3.89 16.04 -11.55
CA TYR A 84 4.14 15.57 -10.18
C TYR A 84 3.44 14.24 -9.87
N ALA A 85 2.52 13.79 -10.73
CA ALA A 85 1.95 12.44 -10.66
C ALA A 85 3.01 11.32 -10.75
N VAL A 86 4.21 11.56 -11.29
CA VAL A 86 5.29 10.55 -11.27
C VAL A 86 5.72 10.16 -9.85
N SER A 87 5.54 11.07 -8.90
CA SER A 87 5.89 10.85 -7.49
C SER A 87 4.92 9.92 -6.76
N THR A 88 3.80 9.52 -7.38
CA THR A 88 2.84 8.61 -6.76
C THR A 88 3.25 7.14 -6.88
N ALA A 89 4.14 6.77 -7.81
CA ALA A 89 4.48 5.37 -8.02
C ALA A 89 5.08 4.67 -6.78
N PRO A 90 6.02 5.29 -6.02
CA PRO A 90 6.48 4.71 -4.76
C PRO A 90 5.37 4.58 -3.70
N MET A 91 4.42 5.51 -3.68
CA MET A 91 3.27 5.48 -2.77
C MET A 91 2.33 4.32 -3.09
N LEU A 92 2.04 4.11 -4.38
CA LEU A 92 1.21 2.99 -4.86
C LEU A 92 1.90 1.63 -4.59
N ARG A 93 3.23 1.56 -4.77
CA ARG A 93 4.00 0.38 -4.39
C ARG A 93 3.85 0.06 -2.90
N MET A 94 3.97 1.06 -2.04
CA MET A 94 3.84 0.88 -0.60
C MET A 94 2.44 0.37 -0.22
N LEU A 95 1.37 0.93 -0.80
CA LEU A 95 0.01 0.44 -0.59
C LEU A 95 -0.19 -1.01 -1.05
N LEU A 96 0.50 -1.44 -2.11
CA LEU A 96 0.46 -2.86 -2.54
C LEU A 96 1.19 -3.79 -1.57
N GLU A 97 2.30 -3.34 -0.98
CA GLU A 97 2.98 -4.10 0.08
C GLU A 97 2.12 -4.19 1.34
N GLU A 98 1.41 -3.12 1.69
CA GLU A 98 0.41 -3.09 2.77
C GLU A 98 -0.74 -4.07 2.47
N LEU A 99 -1.37 -3.97 1.30
CA LEU A 99 -2.44 -4.88 0.88
C LEU A 99 -1.99 -6.34 0.94
N ALA A 100 -0.84 -6.66 0.38
CA ALA A 100 -0.32 -8.02 0.41
C ALA A 100 -0.05 -8.52 1.84
N THR A 101 0.43 -7.65 2.71
CA THR A 101 0.66 -7.97 4.12
C THR A 101 -0.66 -8.25 4.84
N VAL A 102 -1.70 -7.42 4.61
CA VAL A 102 -3.04 -7.62 5.17
C VAL A 102 -3.68 -8.92 4.66
N VAL A 103 -3.59 -9.19 3.36
CA VAL A 103 -4.03 -10.47 2.77
C VAL A 103 -3.32 -11.65 3.41
N TYR A 104 -2.01 -11.53 3.62
CA TYR A 104 -1.21 -12.57 4.26
C TYR A 104 -1.58 -12.77 5.74
N PHE A 105 -1.96 -11.71 6.45
CA PHE A 105 -2.51 -11.79 7.80
C PHE A 105 -3.89 -12.44 7.87
N SER A 106 -4.71 -12.33 6.82
CA SER A 106 -6.06 -12.90 6.80
C SER A 106 -6.12 -14.43 6.97
N ASP A 107 -5.00 -15.12 6.70
CA ASP A 107 -4.82 -16.56 6.91
C ASP A 107 -4.81 -16.94 8.40
N ASP A 108 -4.04 -16.21 9.22
CA ASP A 108 -4.01 -16.32 10.68
C ASP A 108 -3.46 -15.03 11.28
N VAL A 109 -4.38 -14.15 11.73
CA VAL A 109 -4.00 -12.81 12.22
C VAL A 109 -3.01 -12.90 13.37
N ASN A 110 -3.25 -13.76 14.36
CA ASN A 110 -2.44 -13.79 15.58
C ASN A 110 -1.03 -14.29 15.29
N VAL A 111 -0.90 -15.41 14.58
CA VAL A 111 0.41 -16.01 14.27
C VAL A 111 1.21 -15.12 13.32
N LYS A 112 0.57 -14.58 12.28
CA LYS A 112 1.30 -13.80 11.26
C LYS A 112 1.66 -12.42 11.79
N CYS A 113 0.82 -11.77 12.60
CA CYS A 113 1.17 -10.49 13.25
C CYS A 113 2.29 -10.68 14.27
N GLU A 114 2.26 -11.74 15.10
CA GLU A 114 3.38 -12.02 16.01
C GLU A 114 4.69 -12.20 15.24
N ARG A 115 4.66 -13.00 14.16
CA ARG A 115 5.83 -13.17 13.29
C ARG A 115 6.31 -11.85 12.67
N TYR A 116 5.39 -10.98 12.26
CA TYR A 116 5.70 -9.66 11.71
C TYR A 116 6.45 -8.79 12.72
N LEU A 117 5.92 -8.69 13.95
CA LEU A 117 6.53 -7.91 15.03
C LEU A 117 7.91 -8.44 15.41
N LYS A 118 8.06 -9.76 15.53
CA LYS A 118 9.36 -10.40 15.80
C LYS A 118 10.37 -10.12 14.70
N ALA A 119 9.97 -10.28 13.43
CA ALA A 119 10.84 -10.00 12.29
C ALA A 119 11.29 -8.52 12.26
N GLY A 120 10.38 -7.58 12.53
CA GLY A 120 10.70 -6.15 12.63
C GLY A 120 11.65 -5.84 13.79
N TRP A 121 11.46 -6.49 14.95
CA TRP A 121 12.38 -6.37 16.08
C TRP A 121 13.78 -6.90 15.74
N ARG A 122 13.87 -8.09 15.12
CA ARG A 122 15.12 -8.67 14.62
C ARG A 122 15.85 -7.70 13.70
N GLU A 123 15.17 -7.15 12.69
CA GLU A 123 15.79 -6.24 11.72
C GLU A 123 16.32 -4.97 12.41
N LYS A 124 15.58 -4.42 13.38
CA LYS A 124 16.05 -3.29 14.19
C LYS A 124 17.26 -3.65 15.05
N LYS A 125 17.31 -4.86 15.60
CA LYS A 125 18.45 -5.34 16.40
C LYS A 125 19.70 -5.54 15.55
N GLU A 126 19.58 -6.18 14.39
CA GLU A 126 20.68 -6.38 13.43
C GLU A 126 21.25 -5.03 12.97
N ASN A 127 20.37 -4.06 12.68
CA ASN A 127 20.79 -2.69 12.35
C ASN A 127 21.48 -2.00 13.52
N TYR A 128 20.90 -2.04 14.73
CA TYR A 128 21.53 -1.48 15.93
C TYR A 128 22.92 -2.05 16.16
N ASP A 129 23.09 -3.37 16.08
CA ASP A 129 24.39 -4.01 16.30
C ASP A 129 25.41 -3.58 15.25
N LYS A 130 25.00 -3.49 13.98
CA LYS A 130 25.85 -2.96 12.90
C LYS A 130 26.29 -1.53 13.20
N TYR A 131 25.35 -0.65 13.51
CA TYR A 131 25.66 0.77 13.73
C TYR A 131 26.44 1.01 15.01
N PHE A 132 26.14 0.28 16.08
CA PHE A 132 26.93 0.32 17.31
C PHE A 132 28.36 -0.16 17.07
N THR A 133 28.57 -1.19 16.23
CA THR A 133 29.91 -1.65 15.87
C THR A 133 30.68 -0.60 15.08
N GLU A 134 30.03 0.08 14.15
CA GLU A 134 30.67 1.02 13.21
C GLU A 134 30.87 2.42 13.81
N PHE A 135 29.91 2.90 14.61
CA PHE A 135 29.84 4.27 15.11
C PHE A 135 29.88 4.36 16.65
N GLY A 136 29.93 3.22 17.35
CA GLY A 136 29.99 3.20 18.81
C GLY A 136 31.25 3.89 19.35
N GLY A 137 31.06 4.77 20.34
CA GLY A 137 32.14 5.58 20.91
C GLY A 137 32.34 6.93 20.23
N MET A 138 31.67 7.19 19.10
CA MET A 138 31.56 8.53 18.52
C MET A 138 30.45 9.30 19.23
N ALA A 139 30.80 10.41 19.88
CA ALA A 139 29.89 11.16 20.75
C ALA A 139 28.62 11.64 20.02
N GLU A 140 28.75 12.01 18.75
CA GLU A 140 27.66 12.50 17.90
C GLU A 140 26.62 11.43 17.53
N TRP A 141 26.91 10.13 17.74
CA TRP A 141 26.00 9.03 17.45
C TRP A 141 25.29 8.47 18.69
N ASN A 142 25.72 8.84 19.90
CA ASN A 142 25.22 8.27 21.14
C ASN A 142 23.70 8.45 21.30
N ASP A 143 23.20 9.67 21.13
CA ASP A 143 21.76 9.96 21.27
C ASP A 143 20.91 9.09 20.34
N TRP A 144 21.36 8.92 19.09
CA TRP A 144 20.64 8.12 18.11
C TRP A 144 20.68 6.62 18.43
N LEU A 145 21.84 6.11 18.85
CA LEU A 145 22.00 4.71 19.30
C LEU A 145 21.17 4.43 20.56
N ASP A 146 21.07 5.39 21.48
CA ASP A 146 20.26 5.27 22.70
C ASP A 146 18.77 5.20 22.38
N VAL A 147 18.28 6.00 21.42
CA VAL A 147 16.90 5.89 20.93
C VAL A 147 16.62 4.51 20.33
N MET A 148 17.54 3.97 19.52
CA MET A 148 17.38 2.63 18.95
C MET A 148 17.39 1.55 20.03
N LYS A 149 18.30 1.63 21.00
CA LYS A 149 18.38 0.70 22.12
C LYS A 149 17.11 0.74 22.96
N LYS A 150 16.64 1.94 23.31
CA LYS A 150 15.40 2.13 24.06
C LYS A 150 14.22 1.49 23.34
N TYR A 151 14.08 1.69 22.03
CA TYR A 151 13.04 1.03 21.25
C TYR A 151 13.13 -0.50 21.36
N LEU A 152 14.33 -1.08 21.23
CA LEU A 152 14.52 -2.54 21.33
C LEU A 152 14.13 -3.07 22.71
N ASP A 153 14.50 -2.36 23.77
CA ASP A 153 14.19 -2.72 25.15
C ASP A 153 12.68 -2.61 25.42
N ASP A 154 12.04 -1.51 25.01
CA ASP A 154 10.62 -1.25 25.21
C ASP A 154 9.73 -2.27 24.48
N THR A 155 10.13 -2.66 23.26
CA THR A 155 9.31 -3.54 22.39
C THR A 155 9.57 -5.03 22.60
N LYS A 156 10.65 -5.40 23.30
CA LYS A 156 11.01 -6.81 23.53
C LYS A 156 9.86 -7.63 24.15
N LYS A 157 9.22 -7.07 25.18
CA LYS A 157 8.13 -7.74 25.91
C LYS A 157 6.85 -7.81 25.05
N SER A 158 6.44 -6.71 24.42
CA SER A 158 5.23 -6.67 23.61
C SER A 158 5.35 -7.56 22.36
N HIS A 159 6.55 -7.69 21.79
CA HIS A 159 6.83 -8.55 20.63
C HIS A 159 7.14 -10.01 21.02
N LYS A 160 7.07 -10.34 22.32
CA LYS A 160 7.31 -11.69 22.87
C LYS A 160 8.64 -12.31 22.45
N ILE A 161 9.70 -11.51 22.47
CA ILE A 161 11.06 -11.97 22.15
C ILE A 161 11.58 -12.81 23.31
N SER A 162 11.91 -14.09 23.05
CA SER A 162 12.48 -14.98 24.06
C SER A 162 13.96 -14.68 24.33
N MET A 163 14.50 -15.17 25.46
CA MET A 163 15.93 -15.04 25.76
C MET A 163 16.78 -15.78 24.73
N GLU A 164 16.29 -16.90 24.21
CA GLU A 164 16.97 -17.69 23.18
C GLU A 164 16.96 -16.96 21.83
N GLU A 165 15.84 -16.32 21.47
CA GLU A 165 15.70 -15.52 20.26
C GLU A 165 16.57 -14.26 20.30
N GLU A 166 16.67 -13.60 21.45
CA GLU A 166 17.54 -12.42 21.63
C GLU A 166 19.02 -12.77 21.50
N LYS A 167 19.45 -13.90 22.09
CA LYS A 167 20.84 -14.36 22.00
C LYS A 167 21.20 -14.85 20.60
N ASP A 168 20.23 -15.38 19.87
CA ASP A 168 20.41 -15.94 18.53
C ASP A 168 19.28 -15.48 17.61
N LEU A 169 19.52 -14.35 16.93
CA LEU A 169 18.57 -13.72 16.02
C LEU A 169 18.20 -14.62 14.82
N THR A 170 19.00 -15.65 14.50
CA THR A 170 18.68 -16.57 13.41
C THR A 170 17.42 -17.39 13.69
N LYS A 171 17.03 -17.52 14.96
CA LYS A 171 15.80 -18.19 15.40
C LYS A 171 14.54 -17.40 15.08
N ILE A 172 14.64 -16.09 14.87
CA ILE A 172 13.52 -15.25 14.42
C ILE A 172 13.55 -15.21 12.90
N PRO A 173 12.59 -15.80 12.17
CA PRO A 173 12.59 -15.73 10.71
C PRO A 173 12.43 -14.29 10.21
N THR A 174 13.10 -13.94 9.11
CA THR A 174 12.88 -12.64 8.46
C THR A 174 11.45 -12.49 7.94
N TRP A 175 11.00 -11.25 7.81
CA TRP A 175 9.70 -10.98 7.20
C TRP A 175 9.73 -11.37 5.72
N ARG A 176 8.64 -11.98 5.25
CA ARG A 176 8.54 -12.40 3.85
C ARG A 176 8.32 -11.16 2.99
N THR A 177 9.05 -11.06 1.88
CA THR A 177 8.70 -10.10 0.81
C THR A 177 7.42 -10.56 0.11
N ILE A 178 6.72 -9.66 -0.58
CA ILE A 178 5.49 -10.00 -1.31
C ILE A 178 5.68 -11.19 -2.28
N GLY A 179 6.82 -11.25 -2.98
CA GLY A 179 7.14 -12.38 -3.86
C GLY A 179 7.35 -13.71 -3.13
N LYS A 180 7.79 -13.67 -1.86
CA LYS A 180 7.86 -14.85 -0.99
C LYS A 180 6.50 -15.20 -0.38
N MET A 181 5.62 -14.22 -0.13
CA MET A 181 4.25 -14.45 0.34
C MET A 181 3.41 -15.13 -0.75
N SER A 182 3.49 -14.64 -2.00
CA SER A 182 2.74 -15.20 -3.15
C SER A 182 3.14 -16.63 -3.50
N ASN A 183 4.25 -17.13 -2.95
CA ASN A 183 4.74 -18.49 -3.14
C ASN A 183 4.71 -19.31 -1.84
N ASP A 184 4.06 -18.81 -0.78
CA ASP A 184 3.94 -19.56 0.46
C ASP A 184 2.91 -20.69 0.31
N ILE A 185 3.39 -21.93 0.39
CA ILE A 185 2.55 -23.11 0.28
C ILE A 185 1.60 -23.28 1.47
N ALA A 186 1.90 -22.62 2.60
CA ALA A 186 1.06 -22.67 3.79
C ALA A 186 -0.23 -21.84 3.66
N LEU A 187 -0.30 -20.89 2.73
CA LEU A 187 -1.53 -20.16 2.43
C LEU A 187 -2.53 -21.04 1.69
N SER A 188 -3.82 -20.75 1.88
CA SER A 188 -4.89 -21.28 1.02
C SER A 188 -4.62 -20.99 -0.46
N SER A 189 -5.15 -21.85 -1.34
CA SER A 189 -5.04 -21.69 -2.79
C SER A 189 -5.46 -20.30 -3.24
N ASP A 190 -6.58 -19.82 -2.70
CA ASP A 190 -7.26 -18.61 -3.15
C ASP A 190 -6.46 -17.37 -2.76
N LEU A 191 -5.95 -17.31 -1.52
CA LEU A 191 -5.07 -16.22 -1.07
C LEU A 191 -3.76 -16.20 -1.85
N ARG A 192 -3.19 -17.38 -2.12
CA ARG A 192 -1.96 -17.49 -2.90
C ARG A 192 -2.15 -17.06 -4.35
N GLU A 193 -3.25 -17.44 -4.99
CA GLU A 193 -3.60 -17.01 -6.35
C GLU A 193 -3.82 -15.49 -6.41
N TYR A 194 -4.55 -14.95 -5.43
CA TYR A 194 -4.76 -13.52 -5.32
C TYR A 194 -3.45 -12.74 -5.18
N LEU A 195 -2.55 -13.16 -4.27
CA LEU A 195 -1.24 -12.54 -4.12
C LEU A 195 -0.39 -12.64 -5.39
N LYS A 196 -0.42 -13.77 -6.11
CA LYS A 196 0.29 -13.91 -7.39
C LYS A 196 -0.24 -12.92 -8.43
N TYR A 197 -1.55 -12.73 -8.49
CA TYR A 197 -2.17 -11.75 -9.38
C TYR A 197 -1.72 -10.32 -9.02
N LEU A 198 -1.76 -9.94 -7.73
CA LEU A 198 -1.26 -8.65 -7.26
C LEU A 198 0.22 -8.43 -7.63
N VAL A 199 1.05 -9.46 -7.48
CA VAL A 199 2.48 -9.41 -7.84
C VAL A 199 2.67 -9.16 -9.33
N ALA A 200 1.98 -9.95 -10.16
CA ALA A 200 2.14 -9.94 -11.61
C ALA A 200 1.66 -8.64 -12.26
N TRP A 201 0.50 -8.14 -11.83
CA TRP A 201 -0.20 -7.07 -12.56
C TRP A 201 -0.05 -5.68 -11.96
N PHE A 202 0.24 -5.58 -10.66
CA PHE A 202 0.36 -4.28 -9.99
C PHE A 202 1.76 -4.07 -9.46
N TYR A 203 2.23 -4.97 -8.58
CA TYR A 203 3.47 -4.76 -7.84
C TYR A 203 4.69 -4.64 -8.75
N LYS A 204 4.81 -5.48 -9.78
CA LYS A 204 5.98 -5.49 -10.67
C LYS A 204 6.25 -4.13 -11.30
N GLN A 205 5.23 -3.47 -11.85
CA GLN A 205 5.38 -2.17 -12.50
C GLN A 205 5.85 -1.09 -11.51
N TYR A 206 5.16 -0.94 -10.37
CA TYR A 206 5.55 0.08 -9.39
C TYR A 206 6.87 -0.23 -8.68
N SER A 207 7.20 -1.51 -8.51
CA SER A 207 8.51 -1.94 -8.01
C SER A 207 9.63 -1.57 -8.98
N GLN A 208 9.44 -1.80 -10.28
CA GLN A 208 10.38 -1.38 -11.32
C GLN A 208 10.60 0.13 -11.32
N SER A 209 9.53 0.92 -11.16
CA SER A 209 9.59 2.38 -11.04
C SER A 209 10.31 2.84 -9.77
N ALA A 210 10.03 2.24 -8.61
CA ALA A 210 10.68 2.60 -7.35
C ALA A 210 12.18 2.27 -7.33
N HIS A 211 12.59 1.21 -8.03
CA HIS A 211 14.00 0.80 -8.15
C HIS A 211 14.74 1.44 -9.34
N LEU A 212 14.09 2.33 -10.10
CA LEU A 212 14.65 2.98 -11.28
C LEU A 212 15.29 1.99 -12.27
N THR A 213 14.67 0.82 -12.41
CA THR A 213 15.01 -0.09 -13.53
C THR A 213 14.65 0.57 -14.86
N GLU A 214 15.26 0.15 -15.97
CA GLU A 214 15.00 0.77 -17.28
C GLU A 214 13.49 0.88 -17.62
N PRO A 215 12.66 -0.19 -17.50
CA PRO A 215 11.22 -0.08 -17.75
C PRO A 215 10.52 0.87 -16.78
N GLY A 216 11.01 0.95 -15.55
CA GLY A 216 10.50 1.85 -14.52
C GLY A 216 10.80 3.31 -14.81
N ILE A 217 12.03 3.63 -15.25
CA ILE A 217 12.42 4.98 -15.68
C ILE A 217 11.62 5.39 -16.91
N VAL A 218 11.44 4.49 -17.89
CA VAL A 218 10.61 4.77 -19.07
C VAL A 218 9.17 5.04 -18.65
N HIS A 219 8.58 4.21 -17.78
CA HIS A 219 7.22 4.40 -17.29
C HIS A 219 7.01 5.76 -16.60
N LEU A 220 7.95 6.18 -15.75
CA LEU A 220 7.88 7.46 -15.02
C LEU A 220 8.26 8.66 -15.88
N GLY A 221 9.29 8.51 -16.71
CA GLY A 221 10.07 9.61 -17.26
C GLY A 221 9.87 9.87 -18.74
N ALA A 222 9.30 8.92 -19.51
CA ALA A 222 9.20 9.06 -20.96
C ALA A 222 8.40 10.30 -21.39
N MET A 223 7.45 10.77 -20.58
CA MET A 223 6.69 11.99 -20.86
C MET A 223 7.58 13.25 -20.97
N PHE A 224 8.69 13.30 -20.24
CA PHE A 224 9.61 14.43 -20.29
C PHE A 224 10.41 14.50 -21.60
N LEU A 225 10.40 13.42 -22.39
CA LEU A 225 11.09 13.35 -23.68
C LEU A 225 10.21 13.81 -24.85
N TYR A 226 8.92 14.11 -24.62
CA TYR A 226 8.06 14.69 -25.66
C TYR A 226 8.47 16.14 -25.93
N ALA A 227 8.69 16.45 -27.21
CA ALA A 227 9.05 17.78 -27.68
C ALA A 227 7.86 18.75 -27.64
N ASP A 228 6.66 18.26 -27.94
CA ASP A 228 5.42 19.04 -27.89
C ASP A 228 4.90 19.13 -26.44
N PRO A 229 4.76 20.35 -25.87
CA PRO A 229 4.17 20.55 -24.55
C PRO A 229 2.75 20.01 -24.40
N GLU A 230 1.93 20.02 -25.46
CA GLU A 230 0.57 19.49 -25.41
C GLU A 230 0.57 17.97 -25.22
N ASP A 231 1.41 17.25 -25.98
CA ASP A 231 1.56 15.79 -25.84
C ASP A 231 2.04 15.42 -24.42
N ARG A 232 3.02 16.17 -23.88
CA ARG A 232 3.49 15.99 -22.50
C ARG A 232 2.35 16.15 -21.50
N GLN A 233 1.53 17.18 -21.67
CA GLN A 233 0.41 17.46 -20.78
C GLN A 233 -0.64 16.35 -20.83
N GLU A 234 -0.96 15.81 -22.01
CA GLU A 234 -1.90 14.70 -22.15
C GLU A 234 -1.38 13.43 -21.49
N VAL A 235 -0.11 13.08 -21.68
CA VAL A 235 0.49 11.91 -20.99
C VAL A 235 0.46 12.10 -19.47
N ALA A 236 0.79 13.29 -18.97
CA ALA A 236 0.75 13.60 -17.54
C ALA A 236 -0.67 13.52 -16.95
N LYS A 237 -1.69 14.01 -17.68
CA LYS A 237 -3.10 13.87 -17.27
C LYS A 237 -3.52 12.40 -17.16
N LYS A 238 -3.06 11.54 -18.09
CA LYS A 238 -3.35 10.11 -18.05
C LYS A 238 -2.69 9.46 -16.85
N LEU A 239 -1.40 9.72 -16.63
CA LEU A 239 -0.67 9.21 -15.47
C LEU A 239 -1.38 9.58 -14.16
N ARG A 240 -1.79 10.84 -14.03
CA ARG A 240 -2.56 11.34 -12.89
C ARG A 240 -3.86 10.58 -12.68
N SER A 241 -4.64 10.38 -13.75
CA SER A 241 -5.89 9.64 -13.72
C SER A 241 -5.67 8.17 -13.32
N ASP A 242 -4.67 7.50 -13.90
CA ASP A 242 -4.36 6.11 -13.57
C ASP A 242 -3.91 6.00 -12.10
N SER A 243 -3.04 6.91 -11.64
CA SER A 243 -2.54 6.93 -10.26
C SER A 243 -3.63 7.09 -9.21
N ILE A 244 -4.61 7.97 -9.42
CA ILE A 244 -5.72 8.12 -8.46
C ILE A 244 -6.65 6.91 -8.50
N MET A 245 -6.90 6.32 -9.67
CA MET A 245 -7.75 5.14 -9.81
C MET A 245 -7.09 3.89 -9.18
N ASP A 246 -5.79 3.68 -9.41
CA ASP A 246 -5.03 2.61 -8.78
C ASP A 246 -4.95 2.82 -7.26
N CYS A 247 -4.78 4.06 -6.78
CA CYS A 247 -4.82 4.35 -5.34
C CYS A 247 -6.15 3.99 -4.70
N ILE A 248 -7.28 4.42 -5.29
CA ILE A 248 -8.61 4.09 -4.79
C ILE A 248 -8.83 2.58 -4.82
N LEU A 249 -8.44 1.90 -5.91
CA LEU A 249 -8.57 0.45 -6.05
C LEU A 249 -7.82 -0.30 -4.96
N ILE A 250 -6.55 0.03 -4.72
CA ILE A 250 -5.71 -0.64 -3.73
C ILE A 250 -6.24 -0.36 -2.32
N CYS A 251 -6.55 0.89 -1.99
CA CYS A 251 -7.12 1.23 -0.69
C CYS A 251 -8.48 0.56 -0.47
N LEU A 252 -9.37 0.50 -1.47
CA LEU A 252 -10.65 -0.22 -1.35
C LEU A 252 -10.43 -1.71 -1.11
N SER A 253 -9.41 -2.30 -1.72
CA SER A 253 -9.01 -3.69 -1.50
C SER A 253 -8.53 -3.91 -0.07
N ILE A 254 -7.71 -3.00 0.48
CA ILE A 254 -7.27 -3.04 1.88
C ILE A 254 -8.47 -3.02 2.82
N LEU A 255 -9.39 -2.07 2.61
CA LEU A 255 -10.62 -1.97 3.43
C LEU A 255 -11.51 -3.21 3.29
N SER A 256 -11.54 -3.82 2.11
CA SER A 256 -12.27 -5.07 1.88
C SER A 256 -11.66 -6.23 2.68
N GLU A 257 -10.33 -6.35 2.72
CA GLU A 257 -9.67 -7.35 3.58
C GLU A 257 -9.86 -7.05 5.07
N PHE A 258 -9.88 -5.78 5.49
CA PHE A 258 -10.26 -5.43 6.86
C PHE A 258 -11.69 -5.89 7.18
N GLU A 259 -12.65 -5.70 6.27
CA GLU A 259 -14.01 -6.22 6.48
C GLU A 259 -14.04 -7.74 6.62
N ILE A 260 -13.30 -8.45 5.78
CA ILE A 260 -13.25 -9.91 5.78
C ILE A 260 -12.71 -10.43 7.12
N ILE A 261 -11.66 -9.78 7.65
CA ILE A 261 -11.00 -10.18 8.91
C ILE A 261 -11.84 -9.80 10.14
N PHE A 262 -12.34 -8.56 10.18
CA PHE A 262 -12.89 -7.97 11.40
C PHE A 262 -14.42 -7.85 11.43
N GLN A 263 -15.09 -7.96 10.28
CA GLN A 263 -16.54 -7.97 10.15
C GLN A 263 -17.21 -6.74 10.80
N TYR A 264 -16.72 -5.52 10.49
CA TYR A 264 -17.25 -4.26 11.04
C TYR A 264 -18.58 -3.79 10.43
N GLU A 265 -19.29 -4.67 9.75
CA GLU A 265 -20.60 -4.44 9.14
C GLU A 265 -20.58 -3.33 8.07
N GLN A 266 -19.47 -3.17 7.35
CA GLN A 266 -19.32 -2.18 6.28
C GLN A 266 -19.47 -2.79 4.87
N LYS A 267 -19.77 -4.08 4.79
CA LYS A 267 -19.94 -4.86 3.55
C LYS A 267 -20.77 -4.16 2.46
N GLU A 268 -21.94 -3.58 2.79
CA GLU A 268 -22.78 -2.90 1.80
C GLU A 268 -22.17 -1.59 1.26
N ARG A 269 -21.45 -0.84 2.10
CA ARG A 269 -20.73 0.36 1.65
C ARG A 269 -19.58 0.00 0.71
N LEU A 270 -18.87 -1.10 1.01
CA LEU A 270 -17.83 -1.64 0.14
C LEU A 270 -18.40 -2.10 -1.20
N LYS A 271 -19.48 -2.90 -1.21
CA LYS A 271 -20.17 -3.34 -2.44
C LYS A 271 -20.59 -2.15 -3.31
N TYR A 272 -21.16 -1.10 -2.70
CA TYR A 272 -21.54 0.10 -3.42
C TYR A 272 -20.33 0.75 -4.12
N LEU A 273 -19.20 0.92 -3.42
CA LEU A 273 -17.99 1.51 -4.00
C LEU A 273 -17.39 0.63 -5.10
N TRP A 274 -17.36 -0.68 -4.90
CA TRP A 274 -16.95 -1.65 -5.91
C TRP A 274 -17.82 -1.53 -7.16
N SER A 275 -19.15 -1.47 -7.02
CA SER A 275 -20.09 -1.36 -8.15
C SER A 275 -19.84 -0.12 -9.03
N ILE A 276 -19.37 0.97 -8.42
CA ILE A 276 -18.93 2.16 -9.16
C ILE A 276 -17.62 1.84 -9.87
N LEU A 277 -16.57 1.43 -9.14
CA LEU A 277 -15.24 1.24 -9.73
C LEU A 277 -15.24 0.23 -10.87
N VAL A 278 -15.91 -0.93 -10.73
CA VAL A 278 -15.94 -1.96 -11.78
C VAL A 278 -16.56 -1.46 -13.09
N LYS A 279 -17.47 -0.47 -13.03
CA LYS A 279 -18.09 0.14 -14.22
C LYS A 279 -17.14 1.05 -15.00
N TYR A 280 -16.21 1.69 -14.31
CA TYR A 280 -15.33 2.73 -14.87
C TYR A 280 -13.87 2.29 -15.03
N TYR A 281 -13.45 1.23 -14.34
CA TYR A 281 -12.05 0.81 -14.30
C TYR A 281 -11.88 -0.69 -14.51
N PRO A 282 -11.39 -1.16 -15.68
CA PRO A 282 -11.29 -2.59 -15.98
C PRO A 282 -10.49 -3.40 -14.94
N LYS A 283 -9.36 -2.85 -14.46
CA LYS A 283 -8.56 -3.48 -13.40
C LYS A 283 -9.37 -3.72 -12.12
N ALA A 284 -10.29 -2.82 -11.79
CA ALA A 284 -11.16 -3.00 -10.63
C ALA A 284 -12.13 -4.16 -10.82
N ASN A 285 -12.68 -4.33 -12.03
CA ASN A 285 -13.54 -5.47 -12.34
C ASN A 285 -12.78 -6.79 -12.21
N GLU A 286 -11.58 -6.89 -12.79
CA GLU A 286 -10.75 -8.10 -12.66
C GLU A 286 -10.44 -8.43 -11.20
N LEU A 287 -9.96 -7.45 -10.42
CA LEU A 287 -9.62 -7.66 -9.02
C LEU A 287 -10.85 -8.04 -8.18
N TYR A 288 -11.99 -7.42 -8.44
CA TYR A 288 -13.26 -7.74 -7.79
C TYR A 288 -13.69 -9.17 -8.08
N GLN A 289 -13.60 -9.63 -9.34
CA GLN A 289 -13.99 -10.99 -9.70
C GLN A 289 -13.06 -12.05 -9.10
N ILE A 290 -11.76 -11.77 -9.04
CA ILE A 290 -10.76 -12.73 -8.52
C ILE A 290 -10.93 -12.95 -7.02
N ARG A 291 -11.26 -11.90 -6.26
CA ARG A 291 -11.23 -11.96 -4.79
C ARG A 291 -12.55 -11.64 -4.12
N TYR A 292 -13.18 -10.53 -4.50
CA TYR A 292 -14.19 -9.89 -3.66
C TYR A 292 -15.64 -10.27 -4.01
N SER A 293 -15.92 -10.72 -5.23
CA SER A 293 -17.27 -11.03 -5.70
C SER A 293 -17.99 -12.10 -4.87
N ALA A 294 -17.26 -13.08 -4.34
CA ALA A 294 -17.81 -14.19 -3.57
C ALA A 294 -17.85 -13.97 -2.05
N ILE A 295 -17.01 -13.06 -1.53
CA ILE A 295 -16.78 -12.90 -0.08
C ILE A 295 -17.28 -11.56 0.47
N LEU A 296 -17.30 -10.53 -0.38
CA LEU A 296 -18.12 -9.34 -0.15
C LEU A 296 -19.53 -9.58 -0.65
#